data_AF-A0A960F7U2-F1
#
_entry.id   AF-A0A960F7U2-F1
#
_cell.length_a   1.000
_cell.length_b   1.000
_cell.length_c   1.000
_cell.angle_alpha   90.00
_cell.angle_beta   90.00
_cell.angle_gamma   90.00
#
_symmetry.space_group_name_H-M   'P 1'
#
loop_
_entity.id
_entity.type
_entity.pdbx_description
1 polymer ?
#
loop_
_entity_poly.entity_id
_entity_poly.type
_entity_poly.pdbx_seq_one_letter_code
_entity_poly.pdbx_strand_id
1 'polypeptide(L)'
;EHVEATEAAGSSDHIVVHDVDADSPYRYCTGFLLLKDRDDLGAAEVRRLMEPLGDSLLVVGDESALRVHVHTDDPGSALSRVVDLGSLTGVEISDMQAQVKDRTERLTHRPEAGTPKRRCDVVAVVQGAGATRLAGQLGARAVVDGGQTQNPSTEQLLEAIESCNSDEVVVLPNNDNILLAARSAAGLASRPVVVVETSSIPAGLIALGSYTAGLSAEENGATMRASVNRMADGAITRASRDARVDGVPVDKGAWIGLVDGRLVATSQRVSEVASRVAAAMLGPNRQRLMLLRGGEHVVPDDLDDAIARVAEAYPHVQIDQHDGGQDHYPLLLAAYAAEERLEASTTAIVFDSTADISGDRVTNPSWKMVPLTLRFGDEEFVDGVTLTGAQFYDRLKHTDQIARTAAPSPGAFEVAYRDLLERYRTVVSLHISGKLSATVESARTGATELGDRVRVYDTYVTSALLGLVVEAVQRMLDEGTSAAALDEFVRQIPSRSGISFSLDTLEYLQRNGRIGRGKALIGGLLRVRPILSLVNGEVDAVRRVRGKRAAIPALVDDMLKRSAGFDRIDVAILHADSERDAERLARTVRESRSGITSMQTVGIGAVIGAHVGPGALGIAFLAR
;
A
#
# COMPACT_ATOMS: atom_id res chain seq x y z
N GLU A 1 1.14 44.90 -38.16
CA GLU A 1 1.96 46.13 -38.13
C GLU A 1 3.39 45.76 -37.80
N HIS A 2 4.34 46.30 -38.56
CA HIS A 2 5.77 46.05 -38.42
C HIS A 2 6.31 46.58 -37.08
N VAL A 3 7.24 45.85 -36.47
CA VAL A 3 8.32 46.44 -35.66
C VAL A 3 9.62 45.73 -36.04
N GLU A 4 10.58 46.55 -36.52
CA GLU A 4 11.95 46.19 -36.88
C GLU A 4 12.76 45.83 -35.63
N ALA A 5 13.64 44.84 -35.76
CA ALA A 5 14.66 44.49 -34.77
C ALA A 5 15.91 45.35 -34.99
N THR A 6 16.32 46.09 -33.96
CA THR A 6 17.66 46.69 -33.87
C THR A 6 18.64 45.69 -33.25
N GLU A 7 19.75 45.44 -33.96
CA GLU A 7 20.91 44.69 -33.48
C GLU A 7 21.61 45.39 -32.31
N ALA A 8 21.95 44.62 -31.27
CA ALA A 8 23.06 44.92 -30.37
C ALA A 8 23.74 43.61 -29.97
N ALA A 9 25.05 43.54 -30.23
CA ALA A 9 25.91 42.38 -30.01
C ALA A 9 26.30 42.21 -28.53
N GLY A 10 26.39 40.95 -28.08
CA GLY A 10 27.32 40.53 -27.02
C GLY A 10 26.71 40.11 -25.66
N SER A 11 26.13 38.91 -25.59
CA SER A 11 26.11 38.02 -24.41
C SER A 11 25.55 36.67 -24.87
N SER A 12 26.10 35.56 -24.37
CA SER A 12 25.54 34.22 -24.57
C SER A 12 24.30 34.06 -23.66
N ASP A 13 23.29 34.87 -23.94
CA ASP A 13 21.97 34.78 -23.32
C ASP A 13 21.16 33.67 -24.00
N HIS A 14 20.60 32.80 -23.16
CA HIS A 14 19.54 31.88 -23.52
C HIS A 14 18.40 32.66 -24.20
N ILE A 15 18.30 32.55 -25.52
CA ILE A 15 17.08 32.96 -26.22
C ILE A 15 16.01 31.93 -25.86
N VAL A 16 15.15 32.30 -24.92
CA VAL A 16 13.94 31.58 -24.56
C VAL A 16 13.02 31.59 -25.79
N VAL A 17 12.81 30.43 -26.40
CA VAL A 17 11.75 30.26 -27.39
C VAL A 17 10.44 30.28 -26.60
N HIS A 18 9.66 31.36 -26.76
CA HIS A 18 8.30 31.43 -26.23
C HIS A 18 7.46 30.30 -26.83
N ASP A 19 6.82 29.56 -25.94
CA ASP A 19 5.92 28.43 -26.20
C ASP A 19 4.67 28.84 -27.01
N VAL A 20 3.99 27.81 -27.53
CA VAL A 20 2.59 27.74 -28.02
C VAL A 20 2.36 27.81 -29.54
N ASP A 21 2.19 26.64 -30.16
CA ASP A 21 1.10 26.43 -31.15
C ASP A 21 0.15 25.35 -30.60
N ALA A 22 -0.81 25.77 -29.77
CA ALA A 22 -1.86 24.91 -29.22
C ALA A 22 -2.85 24.38 -30.29
N ASP A 23 -2.71 24.83 -31.53
CA ASP A 23 -3.55 24.50 -32.68
C ASP A 23 -2.86 23.56 -33.68
N SER A 24 -1.62 23.09 -33.41
CA SER A 24 -0.98 22.09 -34.28
C SER A 24 -1.74 20.76 -34.22
N PRO A 25 -2.20 20.18 -35.35
CA PRO A 25 -2.86 18.88 -35.36
C PRO A 25 -1.89 17.72 -35.10
N TYR A 26 -0.58 17.97 -35.06
CA TYR A 26 0.46 16.97 -34.90
C TYR A 26 0.78 16.69 -33.44
N ARG A 27 1.11 15.44 -33.11
CA ARG A 27 1.28 14.99 -31.72
C ARG A 27 2.63 15.34 -31.10
N TYR A 28 3.71 15.30 -31.88
CA TYR A 28 5.06 15.44 -31.34
C TYR A 28 5.73 16.73 -31.80
N CYS A 29 6.37 17.42 -30.87
CA CYS A 29 7.36 18.43 -31.16
C CYS A 29 8.74 17.76 -31.25
N THR A 30 9.38 17.82 -32.41
CA THR A 30 10.71 17.25 -32.64
C THR A 30 11.72 18.37 -32.88
N GLY A 31 12.66 18.53 -31.96
CA GLY A 31 13.75 19.50 -32.03
C GLY A 31 15.11 18.83 -32.03
N PHE A 32 16.07 19.36 -32.79
CA PHE A 32 17.45 18.87 -32.80
C PHE A 32 18.42 19.93 -33.33
N LEU A 33 19.72 19.74 -33.08
CA LEU A 33 20.81 20.49 -33.68
C LEU A 33 21.51 19.61 -34.73
N LEU A 34 21.51 20.06 -35.98
CA LEU A 34 22.25 19.45 -37.09
C LEU A 34 23.59 20.15 -37.26
N LEU A 35 24.68 19.46 -36.91
CA LEU A 35 26.05 19.87 -37.22
C LEU A 35 26.33 19.45 -38.66
N LYS A 36 26.63 20.41 -39.54
CA LYS A 36 26.65 20.18 -40.99
C LYS A 36 27.93 19.46 -41.43
N ASP A 37 27.80 18.51 -42.37
CA ASP A 37 28.96 17.88 -43.00
C ASP A 37 29.50 18.66 -44.22
N ARG A 38 28.71 19.63 -44.72
CA ARG A 38 29.09 20.50 -45.84
C ARG A 38 28.83 21.97 -45.52
N ASP A 39 29.81 22.81 -45.82
CA ASP A 39 29.74 24.26 -45.57
C ASP A 39 28.68 24.97 -46.44
N ASP A 40 28.29 24.38 -47.58
CA ASP A 40 27.27 24.92 -48.49
C ASP A 40 25.82 24.55 -48.12
N LEU A 41 25.62 23.71 -47.09
CA LEU A 41 24.29 23.31 -46.64
C LEU A 41 23.57 24.49 -45.94
N GLY A 42 22.63 25.08 -46.67
CA GLY A 42 21.84 26.23 -46.22
C GLY A 42 20.53 25.83 -45.52
N ALA A 43 20.04 26.71 -44.65
CA ALA A 43 18.75 26.53 -43.97
C ALA A 43 17.57 26.31 -44.94
N ALA A 44 17.62 26.89 -46.15
CA ALA A 44 16.59 26.73 -47.17
C ALA A 44 16.47 25.28 -47.70
N GLU A 45 17.57 24.54 -47.76
CA GLU A 45 17.57 23.14 -48.20
C GLU A 45 16.96 22.23 -47.12
N VAL A 46 17.38 22.41 -45.86
CA VAL A 46 16.81 21.70 -44.72
C VAL A 46 15.32 22.01 -44.55
N ARG A 47 14.89 23.26 -44.77
CA ARG A 47 13.47 23.62 -44.73
C ARG A 47 12.64 22.84 -45.75
N ARG A 48 13.10 22.73 -47.00
CA ARG A 48 12.41 21.97 -48.06
C ARG A 48 12.26 20.49 -47.73
N LEU A 49 13.22 19.90 -47.00
CA LEU A 49 13.16 18.49 -46.59
C LEU A 49 12.15 18.25 -45.46
N MET A 50 11.95 19.25 -44.59
CA MET A 50 11.11 19.18 -43.40
C MET A 50 9.68 19.66 -43.63
N GLU A 51 9.44 20.61 -44.56
CA GLU A 51 8.11 21.15 -44.88
C GLU A 51 7.02 20.08 -45.11
N PRO A 52 7.29 18.93 -45.76
CA PRO A 52 6.26 17.90 -45.95
C PRO A 52 5.91 17.10 -44.69
N LEU A 53 6.70 17.20 -43.61
CA LEU A 53 6.57 16.35 -42.43
C LEU A 53 5.63 16.90 -41.35
N GLY A 54 5.30 18.19 -41.41
CA GLY A 54 4.30 18.79 -40.55
C GLY A 54 4.40 20.31 -40.52
N ASP A 55 3.98 20.92 -39.42
CA ASP A 55 3.87 22.38 -39.32
C ASP A 55 4.89 23.00 -38.35
N SER A 56 4.78 24.32 -38.17
CA SER A 56 5.56 25.09 -37.20
C SER A 56 7.07 24.94 -37.36
N LEU A 57 7.52 24.76 -38.62
CA LEU A 57 8.90 24.50 -38.97
C LEU A 57 9.80 25.72 -38.70
N LEU A 58 10.76 25.56 -37.79
CA LEU A 58 11.82 26.52 -37.53
C LEU A 58 13.16 25.88 -37.91
N VAL A 59 13.92 26.57 -38.77
CA VAL A 59 15.30 26.21 -39.08
C VAL A 59 16.14 27.48 -38.97
N VAL A 60 16.97 27.57 -37.94
CA VAL A 60 17.79 28.74 -37.62
C VAL A 60 19.18 28.28 -37.19
N GLY A 61 20.22 28.94 -37.68
CA GLY A 61 21.60 28.62 -37.36
C GLY A 61 22.58 29.32 -38.28
N ASP A 62 23.86 29.03 -38.11
CA ASP A 62 24.97 29.67 -38.82
C ASP A 62 25.63 28.72 -39.84
N GLU A 63 26.87 29.00 -40.24
CA GLU A 63 27.63 28.19 -41.19
C GLU A 63 27.96 26.79 -40.63
N SER A 64 28.07 26.63 -39.31
CA SER A 64 28.51 25.39 -38.64
C SER A 64 27.38 24.45 -38.22
N ALA A 65 26.23 25.00 -37.82
CA ALA A 65 25.13 24.21 -37.27
C ALA A 65 23.76 24.84 -37.56
N LEU A 66 22.73 23.99 -37.68
CA LEU A 66 21.33 24.39 -37.84
C LEU A 66 20.49 23.79 -36.71
N ARG A 67 19.80 24.61 -35.94
CA ARG A 67 18.76 24.16 -35.03
C ARG A 67 17.45 24.03 -35.81
N VAL A 68 16.87 22.83 -35.75
CA VAL A 68 15.66 22.46 -36.46
C VAL A 68 14.59 22.10 -35.44
N HIS A 69 13.37 22.59 -35.65
CA HIS A 69 12.18 22.26 -34.87
C HIS A 69 11.01 22.08 -35.83
N VAL A 70 10.26 20.99 -35.67
CA VAL A 70 9.06 20.69 -36.47
C VAL A 70 8.04 19.95 -35.63
N HIS A 71 6.76 20.27 -35.80
CA HIS A 71 5.69 19.47 -35.24
C HIS A 71 5.29 18.39 -36.24
N THR A 72 5.30 17.13 -35.83
CA THR A 72 5.04 15.99 -36.71
C THR A 72 4.46 14.80 -35.94
N ASP A 73 3.75 13.90 -36.63
CA ASP A 73 3.32 12.63 -36.06
C ASP A 73 4.40 11.53 -36.18
N ASP A 74 5.44 11.77 -36.97
CA ASP A 74 6.55 10.85 -37.21
C ASP A 74 7.93 11.50 -36.97
N PRO A 75 8.34 11.65 -35.70
CA PRO A 75 9.66 12.17 -35.32
C PRO A 75 10.82 11.41 -35.99
N GLY A 76 10.65 10.11 -36.25
CA GLY A 76 11.66 9.26 -36.87
C GLY A 76 11.96 9.69 -38.31
N SER A 77 10.94 10.07 -39.07
CA SER A 77 11.11 10.59 -40.44
C SER A 77 11.83 11.94 -40.46
N ALA A 78 11.56 12.82 -39.48
CA ALA A 78 12.24 14.10 -39.36
C ALA A 78 13.75 13.95 -39.17
N LEU A 79 14.17 13.02 -38.31
CA LEU A 79 15.58 12.74 -38.07
C LEU A 79 16.23 12.03 -39.27
N SER A 80 15.55 11.04 -39.84
CA SER A 80 16.11 10.19 -40.91
C SER A 80 16.37 10.95 -42.22
N ARG A 81 15.66 12.06 -42.47
CA ARG A 81 15.83 12.86 -43.70
C ARG A 81 17.05 13.77 -43.71
N VAL A 82 17.64 14.01 -42.54
CA VAL A 82 18.76 14.96 -42.39
C VAL A 82 20.02 14.30 -41.81
N VAL A 83 19.92 13.06 -41.37
CA VAL A 83 21.07 12.29 -40.82
C VAL A 83 22.19 12.10 -41.85
N ASP A 84 21.87 12.08 -43.14
CA ASP A 84 22.87 11.98 -44.22
C ASP A 84 23.53 13.35 -44.58
N LEU A 85 23.10 14.44 -43.92
CA LEU A 85 23.59 15.80 -44.16
C LEU A 85 24.54 16.31 -43.06
N GLY A 86 24.72 15.52 -42.00
CA GLY A 86 25.43 15.96 -40.80
C GLY A 86 25.18 15.09 -39.57
N SER A 87 25.79 15.45 -38.45
CA SER A 87 25.57 14.78 -37.16
C SER A 87 24.49 15.49 -36.34
N LEU A 88 23.58 14.69 -35.77
CA LEU A 88 22.47 15.18 -34.94
C LEU A 88 22.86 15.14 -33.46
N THR A 89 22.65 16.26 -32.77
CA THR A 89 22.88 16.40 -31.32
C THR A 89 21.69 17.11 -30.66
N GLY A 90 21.50 16.90 -29.36
CA GLY A 90 20.42 17.56 -28.62
C GLY A 90 19.03 17.25 -29.19
N VAL A 91 18.77 15.98 -29.54
CA VAL A 91 17.48 15.52 -30.06
C VAL A 91 16.46 15.49 -28.91
N GLU A 92 15.41 16.29 -29.05
CA GLU A 92 14.31 16.42 -28.11
C GLU A 92 13.01 16.07 -28.83
N ILE A 93 12.30 15.05 -28.34
CA ILE A 93 10.98 14.66 -28.84
C ILE A 93 10.00 14.78 -27.68
N SER A 94 9.07 15.72 -27.79
CA SER A 94 8.07 16.02 -26.76
C SER A 94 6.67 15.70 -27.27
N ASP A 95 5.90 14.90 -26.53
CA ASP A 95 4.47 14.66 -26.82
C ASP A 95 3.65 15.87 -26.36
N MET A 96 3.29 16.74 -27.32
CA MET A 96 2.58 17.99 -27.05
C MET A 96 1.17 17.73 -26.52
N GLN A 97 0.52 16.63 -26.94
CA GLN A 97 -0.81 16.27 -26.44
C GLN A 97 -0.75 15.78 -24.99
N ALA A 98 0.29 15.01 -24.63
CA ALA A 98 0.53 14.61 -23.23
C ALA A 98 0.83 15.83 -22.34
N GLN A 99 1.56 16.82 -22.86
CA GLN A 99 1.94 18.04 -22.13
C GLN A 99 0.73 18.98 -21.94
N VAL A 100 -0.14 19.10 -22.94
CA VAL A 100 -1.43 19.82 -22.83
C VAL A 100 -2.39 19.09 -21.89
N LYS A 101 -2.43 17.75 -21.91
CA LYS A 101 -3.21 16.94 -20.98
C LYS A 101 -2.76 17.14 -19.53
N ASP A 102 -1.46 17.05 -19.23
CA ASP A 102 -0.90 17.28 -17.89
C ASP A 102 -1.15 18.73 -17.40
N ARG A 103 -1.03 19.72 -18.30
CA ARG A 103 -1.33 21.12 -18.00
C ARG A 103 -2.82 21.37 -17.74
N THR A 104 -3.70 20.71 -18.50
CA THR A 104 -5.17 20.83 -18.36
C THR A 104 -5.66 20.09 -17.10
N GLU A 105 -5.09 18.93 -16.79
CA GLU A 105 -5.32 18.17 -15.56
C GLU A 105 -4.93 18.99 -14.31
N ARG A 106 -3.79 19.71 -14.37
CA ARG A 106 -3.36 20.64 -13.31
C ARG A 106 -4.31 21.83 -13.08
N LEU A 107 -5.00 22.31 -14.13
CA LEU A 107 -5.89 23.47 -14.06
C LEU A 107 -7.36 23.10 -13.77
N THR A 108 -7.75 21.83 -13.93
CA THR A 108 -9.18 21.42 -13.87
C THR A 108 -9.53 20.43 -12.74
N HIS A 109 -8.58 19.98 -11.92
CA HIS A 109 -8.91 19.07 -10.82
C HIS A 109 -9.64 19.76 -9.65
N ARG A 110 -10.97 19.68 -9.73
CA ARG A 110 -11.80 19.18 -8.61
C ARG A 110 -11.40 17.72 -8.34
N PRO A 111 -11.38 17.24 -7.09
CA PRO A 111 -10.94 15.88 -6.80
C PRO A 111 -11.88 14.86 -7.46
N GLU A 112 -11.31 13.90 -8.19
CA GLU A 112 -12.03 12.73 -8.68
C GLU A 112 -12.54 11.87 -7.52
N ALA A 113 -13.77 11.40 -7.64
CA ALA A 113 -14.36 10.44 -6.71
C ALA A 113 -13.65 9.08 -6.89
N GLY A 114 -12.76 8.74 -5.97
CA GLY A 114 -12.12 7.42 -5.93
C GLY A 114 -10.70 7.39 -5.36
N THR A 115 -10.00 8.52 -5.24
CA THR A 115 -8.75 8.55 -4.48
C THR A 115 -9.07 8.49 -2.98
N PRO A 116 -8.50 7.52 -2.22
CA PRO A 116 -8.66 7.48 -0.77
C PRO A 116 -8.26 8.83 -0.18
N LYS A 117 -9.11 9.42 0.65
CA LYS A 117 -8.83 10.70 1.29
C LYS A 117 -7.52 10.58 2.05
N ARG A 118 -6.50 11.36 1.67
CA ARG A 118 -5.21 11.40 2.38
C ARG A 118 -5.45 11.90 3.79
N ARG A 119 -5.20 11.06 4.78
CA ARG A 119 -5.26 11.40 6.20
C ARG A 119 -3.95 12.03 6.66
N CYS A 120 -2.83 11.56 6.11
CA CYS A 120 -1.50 12.03 6.43
C CYS A 120 -0.69 12.29 5.16
N ASP A 121 0.03 13.41 5.09
CA ASP A 121 1.04 13.72 4.08
C ASP A 121 2.44 13.52 4.68
N VAL A 122 3.46 13.42 3.82
CA VAL A 122 4.86 13.25 4.25
C VAL A 122 5.72 14.37 3.66
N VAL A 123 6.54 14.98 4.51
CA VAL A 123 7.61 15.90 4.13
C VAL A 123 8.95 15.17 4.27
N ALA A 124 9.71 15.06 3.18
CA ALA A 124 11.01 14.41 3.21
C ALA A 124 12.13 15.42 2.94
N VAL A 125 13.24 15.29 3.66
CA VAL A 125 14.44 16.10 3.41
C VAL A 125 15.46 15.24 2.68
N VAL A 126 15.80 15.59 1.45
CA VAL A 126 16.77 14.86 0.63
C VAL A 126 17.64 15.83 -0.16
N GLN A 127 18.83 15.41 -0.55
CA GLN A 127 19.70 16.18 -1.45
C GLN A 127 19.82 15.44 -2.78
N GLY A 128 19.71 16.19 -3.87
CA GLY A 128 19.90 15.69 -5.24
C GLY A 128 18.60 15.46 -6.01
N ALA A 129 18.64 15.75 -7.31
CA ALA A 129 17.46 15.69 -8.19
C ALA A 129 16.86 14.28 -8.30
N GLY A 130 17.72 13.25 -8.29
CA GLY A 130 17.30 11.86 -8.36
C GLY A 130 16.61 11.39 -7.08
N ALA A 131 17.20 11.70 -5.92
CA ALA A 131 16.61 11.43 -4.61
C ALA A 131 15.28 12.18 -4.42
N THR A 132 15.19 13.42 -4.92
CA THR A 132 13.96 14.23 -4.91
C THR A 132 12.85 13.55 -5.73
N ARG A 133 13.15 13.10 -6.95
CA ARG A 133 12.19 12.36 -7.78
C ARG A 133 11.74 11.07 -7.10
N LEU A 134 12.67 10.30 -6.54
CA LEU A 134 12.37 9.04 -5.87
C LEU A 134 11.48 9.24 -4.65
N ALA A 135 11.77 10.24 -3.81
CA ALA A 135 10.94 10.59 -2.66
C ALA A 135 9.50 10.95 -3.09
N GLY A 136 9.35 11.73 -4.17
CA GLY A 136 8.03 12.07 -4.73
C GLY A 136 7.27 10.84 -5.26
N GLN A 137 7.96 9.93 -5.95
CA GLN A 137 7.37 8.67 -6.44
C GLN A 137 6.92 7.75 -5.31
N LEU A 138 7.64 7.73 -4.19
CA LEU A 138 7.27 6.99 -2.97
C LEU A 138 6.21 7.69 -2.13
N GLY A 139 5.69 8.84 -2.58
CA GLY A 139 4.52 9.48 -2.02
C GLY A 139 4.78 10.67 -1.10
N ALA A 140 6.03 11.16 -1.01
CA ALA A 140 6.33 12.43 -0.34
C ALA A 140 5.55 13.57 -1.01
N ARG A 141 4.83 14.35 -0.20
CA ARG A 141 4.02 15.48 -0.65
C ARG A 141 4.88 16.71 -0.93
N ALA A 142 5.81 16.97 -0.01
CA ALA A 142 6.80 18.04 -0.14
C ALA A 142 8.19 17.44 0.08
N VAL A 143 9.15 17.93 -0.70
CA VAL A 143 10.55 17.56 -0.57
C VAL A 143 11.34 18.84 -0.33
N VAL A 144 12.07 18.86 0.78
CA VAL A 144 12.95 19.98 1.15
C VAL A 144 14.37 19.58 0.77
N ASP A 145 15.04 20.43 -0.01
CA ASP A 145 16.44 20.22 -0.34
C ASP A 145 17.29 20.39 0.91
N GLY A 146 18.11 19.38 1.22
CA GLY A 146 18.96 19.41 2.40
C GLY A 146 19.86 18.20 2.54
N GLY A 147 21.08 18.42 3.01
CA GLY A 147 22.09 17.39 3.23
C GLY A 147 23.08 17.78 4.33
N GLN A 148 24.15 16.99 4.50
CA GLN A 148 25.11 17.15 5.60
C GLN A 148 25.74 18.55 5.70
N THR A 149 25.93 19.23 4.57
CA THR A 149 26.57 20.55 4.49
C THR A 149 25.59 21.69 4.20
N GLN A 150 24.33 21.37 3.89
CA GLN A 150 23.27 22.33 3.58
C GLN A 150 22.01 21.92 4.36
N ASN A 151 21.94 22.35 5.63
CA ASN A 151 20.80 22.02 6.48
C ASN A 151 19.71 23.08 6.29
N PRO A 152 18.45 22.69 5.97
CA PRO A 152 17.34 23.63 5.92
C PRO A 152 17.07 24.22 7.30
N SER A 153 16.63 25.46 7.31
CA SER A 153 16.18 26.14 8.52
C SER A 153 14.86 25.56 9.04
N THR A 154 14.58 25.79 10.32
CA THR A 154 13.28 25.47 10.94
C THR A 154 12.11 26.12 10.19
N GLU A 155 12.30 27.34 9.67
CA GLU A 155 11.28 28.07 8.91
C GLU A 155 10.97 27.38 7.58
N GLN A 156 11.98 26.93 6.84
CA GLN A 156 11.79 26.18 5.58
C GLN A 156 11.06 24.85 5.81
N LEU A 157 11.39 24.13 6.89
CA LEU A 157 10.69 22.90 7.25
C LEU A 157 9.24 23.17 7.66
N LEU A 158 8.99 24.24 8.40
CA LEU A 158 7.65 24.66 8.79
C LEU A 158 6.81 25.04 7.55
N GLU A 159 7.37 25.79 6.61
CA GLU A 159 6.69 26.14 5.35
C GLU A 159 6.31 24.87 4.55
N ALA A 160 7.22 23.90 4.46
CA ALA A 160 6.94 22.63 3.79
C ALA A 160 5.81 21.83 4.49
N ILE A 161 5.80 21.79 5.82
CA ILE A 161 4.73 21.18 6.62
C ILE A 161 3.39 21.89 6.33
N GLU A 162 3.38 23.22 6.31
CA GLU A 162 2.15 23.99 6.12
C GLU A 162 1.60 23.91 4.68
N SER A 163 2.46 23.65 3.70
CA SER A 163 2.06 23.41 2.30
C SER A 163 1.30 22.10 2.06
N CYS A 164 1.30 21.19 3.04
CA CYS A 164 0.58 19.91 2.96
C CYS A 164 -0.95 20.12 3.04
N ASN A 165 -1.72 19.19 2.49
CA ASN A 165 -3.19 19.30 2.43
C ASN A 165 -3.91 18.38 3.43
N SER A 166 -3.17 17.47 4.07
CA SER A 166 -3.69 16.56 5.09
C SER A 166 -3.82 17.21 6.47
N ASP A 167 -4.67 16.60 7.30
CA ASP A 167 -4.90 17.00 8.69
C ASP A 167 -3.68 16.71 9.58
N GLU A 168 -2.86 15.71 9.23
CA GLU A 168 -1.67 15.28 9.98
C GLU A 168 -0.47 15.16 9.03
N VAL A 169 0.77 15.36 9.52
CA VAL A 169 1.98 15.30 8.68
C VAL A 169 3.07 14.44 9.34
N VAL A 170 3.80 13.68 8.53
CA VAL A 170 5.06 13.04 8.94
C VAL A 170 6.24 13.80 8.34
N VAL A 171 7.30 14.01 9.12
CA VAL A 171 8.56 14.62 8.64
C VAL A 171 9.70 13.61 8.74
N LEU A 172 10.44 13.47 7.64
CA LEU A 172 11.59 12.58 7.49
C LEU A 172 12.88 13.41 7.31
N PRO A 173 13.63 13.70 8.39
CA PRO A 173 14.96 14.30 8.31
C PRO A 173 15.97 13.32 7.70
N ASN A 174 17.18 13.77 7.36
CA ASN A 174 18.21 12.88 6.81
C ASN A 174 19.57 12.97 7.52
N ASN A 175 19.65 13.70 8.63
CA ASN A 175 20.80 13.76 9.52
C ASN A 175 20.41 14.41 10.86
N ASP A 176 21.29 14.34 11.87
CA ASP A 176 21.02 14.79 13.23
C ASP A 176 20.73 16.30 13.35
N ASN A 177 21.36 17.14 12.53
CA ASN A 177 21.13 18.58 12.53
C ASN A 177 19.73 18.90 12.00
N ILE A 178 19.31 18.20 10.94
CA ILE A 178 17.97 18.35 10.36
C ILE A 178 16.90 17.75 11.28
N LEU A 179 17.21 16.66 12.00
CA LEU A 179 16.31 16.10 13.00
C LEU A 179 15.96 17.13 14.09
N LEU A 180 16.96 17.89 14.56
CA LEU A 180 16.74 18.96 15.53
C LEU A 180 15.86 20.09 14.95
N ALA A 181 16.13 20.51 13.71
CA ALA A 181 15.33 21.51 13.02
C ALA A 181 13.89 21.06 12.78
N ALA A 182 13.69 19.78 12.40
CA ALA A 182 12.38 19.17 12.17
C ALA A 182 11.55 19.07 13.44
N ARG A 183 12.15 18.67 14.57
CA ARG A 183 11.48 18.68 15.88
C ARG A 183 11.05 20.08 16.30
N SER A 184 11.89 21.08 16.02
CA SER A 184 11.56 22.49 16.28
C SER A 184 10.39 22.96 15.41
N ALA A 185 10.39 22.61 14.11
CA ALA A 185 9.31 22.95 13.18
C ALA A 185 8.00 22.27 13.57
N ALA A 186 8.06 21.00 13.97
CA ALA A 186 6.90 20.24 14.46
C ALA A 186 6.22 20.90 15.68
N GLY A 187 7.00 21.51 16.58
CA GLY A 187 6.46 22.25 17.73
C GLY A 187 5.82 23.60 17.38
N LEU A 188 6.09 24.13 16.18
CA LEU A 188 5.55 25.40 15.68
C LEU A 188 4.40 25.21 14.67
N ALA A 189 4.21 23.99 14.16
CA ALA A 189 3.20 23.69 13.16
C ALA A 189 1.78 23.86 13.70
N SER A 190 0.87 24.31 12.82
CA SER A 190 -0.55 24.49 13.12
C SER A 190 -1.35 23.19 13.20
N ARG A 191 -0.71 22.06 12.85
CA ARG A 191 -1.30 20.72 12.73
C ARG A 191 -0.43 19.66 13.40
N PRO A 192 -0.97 18.49 13.74
CA PRO A 192 -0.18 17.39 14.28
C PRO A 192 0.94 16.95 13.34
N VAL A 193 2.16 16.91 13.88
CA VAL A 193 3.36 16.46 13.15
C VAL A 193 4.05 15.34 13.92
N VAL A 194 4.33 14.23 13.24
CA VAL A 194 5.19 13.16 13.75
C VAL A 194 6.53 13.21 13.02
N VAL A 195 7.62 13.39 13.78
CA VAL A 195 8.99 13.30 13.24
C VAL A 195 9.48 11.86 13.39
N VAL A 196 9.82 11.21 12.28
CA VAL A 196 10.47 9.89 12.31
C VAL A 196 11.98 10.12 12.33
N GLU A 197 12.70 9.42 13.20
CA GLU A 197 14.13 9.64 13.40
C GLU A 197 14.95 8.93 12.32
N THR A 198 15.08 9.57 11.16
CA THR A 198 15.94 9.13 10.05
C THR A 198 17.21 9.98 9.98
N SER A 199 18.36 9.32 9.83
CA SER A 199 19.71 9.94 9.88
C SER A 199 20.47 9.87 8.56
N SER A 200 19.83 9.41 7.49
CA SER A 200 20.38 9.35 6.14
C SER A 200 19.29 9.47 5.07
N ILE A 201 19.66 9.79 3.82
CA ILE A 201 18.73 9.81 2.69
C ILE A 201 18.14 8.41 2.45
N PRO A 202 18.92 7.31 2.40
CA PRO A 202 18.36 5.96 2.28
C PRO A 202 17.36 5.63 3.39
N ALA A 203 17.63 5.99 4.65
CA ALA A 203 16.70 5.74 5.75
C ALA A 203 15.35 6.45 5.54
N GLY A 204 15.37 7.70 5.05
CA GLY A 204 14.16 8.43 4.67
C GLY A 204 13.39 7.76 3.53
N LEU A 205 14.10 7.25 2.51
CA LEU A 205 13.48 6.53 1.39
C LEU A 205 12.89 5.18 1.80
N ILE A 206 13.58 4.43 2.69
CA ILE A 206 13.08 3.18 3.28
C ILE A 206 11.84 3.44 4.15
N ALA A 207 11.82 4.53 4.92
CA ALA A 207 10.64 4.96 5.65
C ALA A 207 9.47 5.30 4.69
N LEU A 208 9.71 6.08 3.63
CA LEU A 208 8.69 6.38 2.63
C LEU A 208 8.12 5.12 1.97
N GLY A 209 8.93 4.09 1.76
CA GLY A 209 8.47 2.81 1.20
C GLY A 209 7.33 2.14 1.99
N SER A 210 7.16 2.44 3.28
CA SER A 210 6.06 1.92 4.11
C SER A 210 4.92 2.91 4.35
N TYR A 211 4.92 4.06 3.65
CA TYR A 211 3.88 5.08 3.76
C TYR A 211 2.53 4.59 3.22
N THR A 212 1.47 4.82 3.99
CA THR A 212 0.09 4.60 3.55
C THR A 212 -0.75 5.85 3.78
N ALA A 213 -1.23 6.46 2.70
CA ALA A 213 -1.92 7.75 2.73
C ALA A 213 -3.20 7.79 3.60
N GLY A 214 -3.85 6.63 3.80
CA GLY A 214 -5.07 6.53 4.62
C GLY A 214 -4.83 6.39 6.13
N LEU A 215 -3.59 6.22 6.59
CA LEU A 215 -3.24 6.09 8.01
C LEU A 215 -2.98 7.46 8.67
N SER A 216 -3.10 7.53 10.00
CA SER A 216 -2.65 8.71 10.78
C SER A 216 -1.15 8.95 10.66
N ALA A 217 -0.68 10.12 11.09
CA ALA A 217 0.75 10.38 11.23
C ALA A 217 1.40 9.44 12.26
N GLU A 218 0.70 9.05 13.33
CA GLU A 218 1.26 8.10 14.31
C GLU A 218 1.31 6.66 13.81
N GLU A 219 0.28 6.18 13.12
CA GLU A 219 0.29 4.84 12.50
C GLU A 219 1.37 4.76 11.41
N ASN A 220 1.47 5.77 10.54
CA ASN A 220 2.56 5.86 9.57
C ASN A 220 3.91 5.93 10.28
N GLY A 221 4.07 6.81 11.27
CA GLY A 221 5.30 6.96 12.03
C GLY A 221 5.76 5.67 12.71
N ALA A 222 4.83 4.88 13.27
CA ALA A 222 5.13 3.58 13.87
C ALA A 222 5.67 2.58 12.82
N THR A 223 5.01 2.45 11.67
CA THR A 223 5.44 1.56 10.58
C THR A 223 6.78 2.00 10.00
N MET A 224 6.98 3.30 9.80
CA MET A 224 8.24 3.88 9.30
C MET A 224 9.41 3.64 10.27
N ARG A 225 9.22 3.90 11.57
CA ARG A 225 10.21 3.60 12.62
C ARG A 225 10.57 2.11 12.62
N ALA A 226 9.58 1.23 12.47
CA ALA A 226 9.83 -0.21 12.41
C ALA A 226 10.66 -0.63 11.18
N SER A 227 10.43 0.00 10.01
CA SER A 227 11.24 -0.22 8.81
C SER A 227 12.69 0.24 9.00
N VAL A 228 12.88 1.46 9.52
CA VAL A 228 14.21 2.05 9.75
C VAL A 228 15.01 1.25 10.80
N ASN A 229 14.36 0.78 11.86
CA ASN A 229 15.04 -0.02 12.90
C ASN A 229 15.54 -1.39 12.41
N ARG A 230 15.09 -1.87 11.24
CA ARG A 230 15.47 -3.17 10.66
C ARG A 230 16.43 -3.06 9.48
N MET A 231 16.85 -1.85 9.11
CA MET A 231 17.88 -1.66 8.09
C MET A 231 19.27 -1.48 8.71
N ALA A 232 20.30 -1.68 7.89
CA ALA A 232 21.64 -1.16 8.11
C ALA A 232 21.87 -0.01 7.11
N ASP A 233 22.39 1.10 7.60
CA ASP A 233 22.73 2.27 6.79
C ASP A 233 24.21 2.21 6.37
N GLY A 234 24.50 2.54 5.12
CA GLY A 234 25.86 2.52 4.59
C GLY A 234 26.19 3.75 3.77
N ALA A 235 27.45 4.18 3.83
CA ALA A 235 27.95 5.27 3.03
C ALA A 235 29.38 5.00 2.56
N ILE A 236 29.66 5.32 1.31
CA ILE A 236 31.01 5.38 0.76
C ILE A 236 31.30 6.83 0.40
N THR A 237 32.45 7.33 0.85
CA THR A 237 32.91 8.69 0.57
C THR A 237 34.45 8.74 0.48
N ARG A 238 34.99 9.91 0.17
CA ARG A 238 36.43 10.14 0.02
C ARG A 238 36.95 11.08 1.10
N ALA A 239 38.09 10.73 1.69
CA ALA A 239 38.75 11.55 2.70
C ALA A 239 39.19 12.90 2.12
N SER A 240 38.65 14.01 2.63
CA SER A 240 39.06 15.36 2.20
C SER A 240 40.39 15.83 2.81
N ARG A 241 40.80 15.23 3.93
CA ARG A 241 42.02 15.53 4.69
C ARG A 241 42.50 14.30 5.46
N ASP A 242 43.75 14.35 5.91
CA ASP A 242 44.26 13.36 6.86
C ASP A 242 43.49 13.48 8.18
N ALA A 243 43.05 12.34 8.71
CA ALA A 243 42.26 12.28 9.91
C ALA A 243 42.48 10.96 10.66
N ARG A 244 41.93 10.89 11.89
CA ARG A 244 41.68 9.60 12.56
C ARG A 244 40.19 9.48 12.77
N VAL A 245 39.59 8.42 12.23
CA VAL A 245 38.17 8.09 12.38
C VAL A 245 38.10 6.80 13.19
N ASP A 246 37.39 6.81 14.32
CA ASP A 246 37.33 5.69 15.28
C ASP A 246 38.73 5.17 15.69
N GLY A 247 39.71 6.07 15.77
CA GLY A 247 41.10 5.75 16.11
C GLY A 247 41.94 5.19 14.96
N VAL A 248 41.35 4.93 13.79
CA VAL A 248 42.04 4.43 12.58
C VAL A 248 42.55 5.62 11.76
N PRO A 249 43.84 5.67 11.37
CA PRO A 249 44.36 6.71 10.49
C PRO A 249 43.74 6.58 9.09
N VAL A 250 43.30 7.72 8.54
CA VAL A 250 42.73 7.83 7.21
C VAL A 250 43.48 8.94 6.48
N ASP A 251 44.17 8.56 5.41
CA ASP A 251 44.92 9.49 4.57
C ASP A 251 43.99 10.27 3.65
N LYS A 252 44.35 11.52 3.36
CA LYS A 252 43.66 12.35 2.37
C LYS A 252 43.56 11.61 1.03
N GLY A 253 42.37 11.59 0.45
CA GLY A 253 42.08 10.98 -0.84
C GLY A 253 41.73 9.49 -0.78
N ALA A 254 41.90 8.81 0.37
CA ALA A 254 41.47 7.42 0.54
C ALA A 254 39.94 7.30 0.51
N TRP A 255 39.45 6.16 0.02
CA TRP A 255 38.05 5.77 0.11
C TRP A 255 37.72 5.32 1.53
N ILE A 256 36.58 5.78 2.03
CA ILE A 256 36.06 5.52 3.37
C ILE A 256 34.72 4.81 3.23
N GLY A 257 34.56 3.71 3.96
CA GLY A 257 33.28 3.00 4.10
C GLY A 257 32.77 3.12 5.52
N LEU A 258 31.53 3.57 5.66
CA LEU A 258 30.82 3.71 6.92
C LEU A 258 29.61 2.78 6.94
N VAL A 259 29.34 2.17 8.10
CA VAL A 259 28.08 1.48 8.39
C VAL A 259 27.53 2.00 9.72
N ASP A 260 26.29 2.47 9.71
CA ASP A 260 25.63 3.12 10.85
C ASP A 260 26.52 4.22 11.48
N GLY A 261 27.16 5.02 10.62
CA GLY A 261 28.06 6.12 10.99
C GLY A 261 29.46 5.70 11.47
N ARG A 262 29.77 4.40 11.58
CA ARG A 262 31.06 3.88 12.07
C ARG A 262 31.97 3.47 10.93
N LEU A 263 33.27 3.68 11.08
CA LEU A 263 34.25 3.26 10.08
C LEU A 263 34.36 1.74 10.01
N VAL A 264 34.06 1.17 8.85
CA VAL A 264 34.24 -0.28 8.57
C VAL A 264 35.35 -0.58 7.58
N ALA A 265 35.73 0.39 6.74
CA ALA A 265 36.76 0.19 5.74
C ALA A 265 37.45 1.50 5.33
N THR A 266 38.75 1.39 5.05
CA THR A 266 39.52 2.41 4.31
C THR A 266 40.41 1.71 3.27
N SER A 267 40.50 2.25 2.07
CA SER A 267 41.35 1.73 0.98
C SER A 267 41.61 2.79 -0.10
N GLN A 268 42.57 2.55 -0.97
CA GLN A 268 42.77 3.35 -2.19
C GLN A 268 41.84 2.90 -3.35
N ARG A 269 41.13 1.78 -3.20
CA ARG A 269 40.23 1.22 -4.23
C ARG A 269 38.80 1.23 -3.73
N VAL A 270 37.88 1.84 -4.48
CA VAL A 270 36.45 1.91 -4.09
C VAL A 270 35.83 0.52 -4.04
N SER A 271 36.26 -0.40 -4.91
CA SER A 271 35.80 -1.80 -4.92
C SER A 271 36.07 -2.54 -3.62
N GLU A 272 37.23 -2.36 -2.99
CA GLU A 272 37.51 -2.97 -1.69
C GLU A 272 36.61 -2.41 -0.58
N VAL A 273 36.37 -1.10 -0.61
CA VAL A 273 35.51 -0.43 0.36
C VAL A 273 34.06 -0.90 0.19
N ALA A 274 33.55 -0.93 -1.05
CA ALA A 274 32.21 -1.39 -1.37
C ALA A 274 31.97 -2.83 -0.91
N SER A 275 32.90 -3.76 -1.19
CA SER A 275 32.78 -5.14 -0.72
C SER A 275 32.76 -5.26 0.80
N ARG A 276 33.59 -4.48 1.52
CA ARG A 276 33.61 -4.51 3.00
C ARG A 276 32.38 -3.87 3.63
N VAL A 277 31.88 -2.77 3.05
CA VAL A 277 30.63 -2.13 3.47
C VAL A 277 29.46 -3.10 3.25
N ALA A 278 29.35 -3.70 2.06
CA ALA A 278 28.32 -4.71 1.79
C ALA A 278 28.40 -5.90 2.76
N ALA A 279 29.61 -6.42 3.04
CA ALA A 279 29.79 -7.52 3.98
C ALA A 279 29.41 -7.17 5.43
N ALA A 280 29.63 -5.93 5.87
CA ALA A 280 29.23 -5.47 7.20
C ALA A 280 27.72 -5.19 7.29
N MET A 281 27.10 -4.75 6.20
CA MET A 281 25.68 -4.46 6.13
C MET A 281 24.85 -5.73 5.93
N LEU A 282 25.25 -6.65 5.07
CA LEU A 282 24.47 -7.83 4.74
C LEU A 282 24.58 -8.86 5.88
N GLY A 283 23.42 -9.41 6.27
CA GLY A 283 23.30 -10.43 7.31
C GLY A 283 22.24 -11.44 6.91
N PRO A 284 22.01 -12.51 7.71
CA PRO A 284 21.10 -13.60 7.33
C PRO A 284 19.66 -13.15 7.03
N ASN A 285 19.24 -12.00 7.57
CA ASN A 285 17.88 -11.47 7.45
C ASN A 285 17.77 -10.24 6.52
N ARG A 286 18.86 -9.78 5.89
CA ARG A 286 18.85 -8.59 5.01
C ARG A 286 19.10 -9.03 3.57
N GLN A 287 18.01 -9.18 2.83
CA GLN A 287 17.97 -9.76 1.49
C GLN A 287 17.77 -8.72 0.38
N ARG A 288 17.64 -7.44 0.73
CA ARG A 288 17.59 -6.34 -0.24
C ARG A 288 18.68 -5.32 0.07
N LEU A 289 19.27 -4.75 -0.99
CA LEU A 289 20.27 -3.70 -0.92
C LEU A 289 19.87 -2.59 -1.89
N MET A 290 19.43 -1.46 -1.36
CA MET A 290 19.21 -0.24 -2.13
C MET A 290 20.54 0.51 -2.26
N LEU A 291 20.87 0.91 -3.48
CA LEU A 291 22.05 1.70 -3.83
C LEU A 291 21.62 3.04 -4.41
N LEU A 292 22.08 4.14 -3.81
CA LEU A 292 21.77 5.50 -4.25
C LEU A 292 23.05 6.21 -4.69
N ARG A 293 23.21 6.40 -6.00
CA ARG A 293 24.42 6.97 -6.63
C ARG A 293 24.48 8.49 -6.50
N GLY A 294 25.67 9.02 -6.22
CA GLY A 294 25.92 10.46 -6.14
C GLY A 294 25.84 11.17 -7.49
N GLY A 295 26.04 12.48 -7.51
CA GLY A 295 26.17 13.25 -8.75
C GLY A 295 27.42 12.86 -9.54
N GLU A 296 27.40 13.10 -10.86
CA GLU A 296 28.50 12.74 -11.78
C GLU A 296 29.87 13.24 -11.33
N HIS A 297 29.92 14.39 -10.65
CA HIS A 297 31.16 15.02 -10.19
C HIS A 297 31.82 14.32 -8.99
N VAL A 298 31.12 13.41 -8.31
CA VAL A 298 31.68 12.64 -7.16
C VAL A 298 31.77 11.15 -7.41
N VAL A 299 31.04 10.61 -8.39
CA VAL A 299 31.08 9.19 -8.73
C VAL A 299 32.41 8.86 -9.44
N PRO A 300 33.20 7.89 -8.93
CA PRO A 300 34.41 7.46 -9.62
C PRO A 300 34.09 6.48 -10.77
N ASP A 301 34.96 6.48 -11.78
CA ASP A 301 34.82 5.63 -12.98
C ASP A 301 34.70 4.13 -12.66
N ASP A 302 35.31 3.67 -11.56
CA ASP A 302 35.33 2.26 -11.15
C ASP A 302 34.19 1.87 -10.19
N LEU A 303 33.19 2.75 -9.98
CA LEU A 303 32.06 2.45 -9.09
C LEU A 303 31.16 1.33 -9.63
N ASP A 304 30.90 1.30 -10.94
CA ASP A 304 30.05 0.28 -11.55
C ASP A 304 30.65 -1.13 -11.39
N ASP A 305 31.96 -1.25 -11.62
CA ASP A 305 32.71 -2.49 -11.39
C ASP A 305 32.67 -2.91 -9.92
N ALA A 306 32.72 -1.96 -8.98
CA ALA A 306 32.57 -2.24 -7.56
C ALA A 306 31.18 -2.79 -7.22
N ILE A 307 30.12 -2.21 -7.79
CA ILE A 307 28.74 -2.66 -7.59
C ILE A 307 28.53 -4.06 -8.20
N ALA A 308 29.04 -4.31 -9.41
CA ALA A 308 28.97 -5.61 -10.06
C ALA A 308 29.62 -6.72 -9.22
N ARG A 309 30.78 -6.46 -8.60
CA ARG A 309 31.44 -7.41 -7.68
C ARG A 309 30.62 -7.70 -6.44
N VAL A 310 29.92 -6.71 -5.89
CA VAL A 310 28.99 -6.93 -4.76
C VAL A 310 27.82 -7.82 -5.21
N ALA A 311 27.25 -7.56 -6.39
CA ALA A 311 26.18 -8.39 -6.94
C ALA A 311 26.61 -9.86 -7.15
N GLU A 312 27.81 -10.08 -7.69
CA GLU A 312 28.38 -11.43 -7.88
C GLU A 312 28.64 -12.16 -6.56
N ALA A 313 29.08 -11.44 -5.52
CA ALA A 313 29.34 -12.02 -4.20
C ALA A 313 28.06 -12.39 -3.43
N TYR A 314 26.94 -11.70 -3.72
CA TYR A 314 25.67 -11.86 -3.03
C TYR A 314 24.50 -12.12 -4.00
N PRO A 315 24.49 -13.25 -4.74
CA PRO A 315 23.49 -13.53 -5.78
C PRO A 315 22.07 -13.76 -5.23
N HIS A 316 21.93 -13.91 -3.92
CA HIS A 316 20.65 -14.08 -3.21
C HIS A 316 20.09 -12.76 -2.68
N VAL A 317 20.83 -11.66 -2.81
CA VAL A 317 20.39 -10.32 -2.39
C VAL A 317 19.87 -9.59 -3.61
N GLN A 318 18.64 -9.06 -3.52
CA GLN A 318 18.11 -8.17 -4.54
C GLN A 318 18.78 -6.80 -4.41
N ILE A 319 19.46 -6.35 -5.47
CA ILE A 319 20.11 -5.04 -5.52
C ILE A 319 19.28 -4.10 -6.39
N ASP A 320 18.74 -3.04 -5.79
CA ASP A 320 18.00 -1.99 -6.49
C ASP A 320 18.90 -0.74 -6.59
N GLN A 321 19.17 -0.27 -7.81
CA GLN A 321 20.04 0.87 -8.05
C GLN A 321 19.24 2.10 -8.48
N HIS A 322 19.56 3.25 -7.89
CA HIS A 322 18.92 4.52 -8.18
C HIS A 322 19.96 5.64 -8.30
N ASP A 323 19.72 6.57 -9.21
CA ASP A 323 20.46 7.83 -9.23
C ASP A 323 19.89 8.76 -8.17
N GLY A 324 20.72 9.18 -7.21
CA GLY A 324 20.35 10.13 -6.16
C GLY A 324 20.76 11.55 -6.49
N GLY A 325 21.97 11.72 -7.00
CA GLY A 325 22.51 13.03 -7.39
C GLY A 325 22.98 13.88 -6.20
N GLN A 326 23.25 13.27 -5.04
CA GLN A 326 23.84 13.96 -3.90
C GLN A 326 25.33 14.32 -4.12
N ASP A 327 25.78 15.43 -3.53
CA ASP A 327 27.07 16.05 -3.85
C ASP A 327 28.28 15.50 -3.09
N HIS A 328 28.10 14.78 -1.98
CA HIS A 328 29.21 14.40 -1.09
C HIS A 328 29.48 12.90 -0.99
N TYR A 329 28.47 12.10 -1.32
CA TYR A 329 28.51 10.65 -1.17
C TYR A 329 28.35 10.00 -2.54
N PRO A 330 29.42 9.45 -3.11
CA PRO A 330 29.36 8.71 -4.38
C PRO A 330 28.41 7.53 -4.34
N LEU A 331 28.28 6.89 -3.17
CA LEU A 331 27.32 5.81 -2.96
C LEU A 331 26.77 5.86 -1.53
N LEU A 332 25.45 5.94 -1.42
CA LEU A 332 24.72 5.64 -0.19
C LEU A 332 24.04 4.28 -0.34
N LEU A 333 23.94 3.52 0.74
CA LEU A 333 23.44 2.16 0.75
C LEU A 333 22.42 1.97 1.88
N ALA A 334 21.39 1.17 1.63
CA ALA A 334 20.52 0.63 2.68
C ALA A 334 20.35 -0.88 2.49
N ALA A 335 20.75 -1.67 3.47
CA ALA A 335 20.49 -3.11 3.50
C ALA A 335 19.31 -3.39 4.43
N TYR A 336 18.28 -4.04 3.94
CA TYR A 336 17.04 -4.26 4.70
C TYR A 336 16.44 -5.63 4.37
N ALA A 337 15.52 -6.08 5.22
CA ALA A 337 14.77 -7.31 4.97
C ALA A 337 13.89 -7.13 3.73
N ALA A 338 13.73 -8.18 2.93
CA ALA A 338 12.61 -8.21 2.00
C ALA A 338 11.30 -8.13 2.80
N GLU A 339 10.27 -7.47 2.27
CA GLU A 339 8.93 -7.59 2.87
C GLU A 339 8.61 -9.07 3.03
N GLU A 340 8.15 -9.46 4.21
CA GLU A 340 7.84 -10.85 4.50
C GLU A 340 6.70 -11.30 3.58
N ARG A 341 7.05 -12.00 2.52
CA ARG A 341 6.10 -12.64 1.62
C ARG A 341 5.41 -13.77 2.39
N LEU A 342 4.14 -13.58 2.67
CA LEU A 342 3.27 -14.56 3.31
C LEU A 342 2.77 -15.52 2.25
N GLU A 343 3.12 -16.79 2.40
CA GLU A 343 2.73 -17.85 1.49
C GLU A 343 2.02 -18.97 2.24
N ALA A 344 1.13 -19.69 1.56
CA ALA A 344 0.37 -20.81 2.13
C ALA A 344 1.27 -21.94 2.67
N SER A 345 2.48 -22.08 2.13
CA SER A 345 3.50 -23.05 2.57
C SER A 345 4.14 -22.70 3.92
N THR A 346 4.11 -21.43 4.32
CA THR A 346 4.84 -20.92 5.50
C THR A 346 3.95 -20.17 6.50
N THR A 347 2.68 -19.96 6.16
CA THR A 347 1.71 -19.20 6.96
C THR A 347 0.46 -20.03 7.24
N ALA A 348 0.09 -20.16 8.51
CA ALA A 348 -1.15 -20.79 8.92
C ALA A 348 -2.25 -19.77 9.19
N ILE A 349 -3.51 -20.21 9.09
CA ILE A 349 -4.69 -19.41 9.43
C ILE A 349 -5.34 -19.95 10.69
N VAL A 350 -5.58 -19.06 11.66
CA VAL A 350 -6.42 -19.33 12.83
C VAL A 350 -7.72 -18.57 12.68
N PHE A 351 -8.84 -19.19 13.03
CA PHE A 351 -10.14 -18.53 13.12
C PHE A 351 -10.93 -19.13 14.29
N ASP A 352 -12.07 -18.52 14.64
CA ASP A 352 -12.92 -19.03 15.71
C ASP A 352 -14.20 -19.71 15.19
N SER A 353 -14.87 -20.50 16.04
CA SER A 353 -16.02 -21.32 15.61
C SER A 353 -17.17 -20.54 14.99
N THR A 354 -17.25 -19.22 15.25
CA THR A 354 -18.29 -18.38 14.66
C THR A 354 -18.12 -18.13 13.17
N ALA A 355 -17.03 -18.59 12.54
CA ALA A 355 -16.87 -18.57 11.09
C ALA A 355 -17.85 -19.51 10.36
N ASP A 356 -18.53 -20.41 11.09
CA ASP A 356 -19.46 -21.41 10.57
C ASP A 356 -18.86 -22.26 9.42
N ILE A 357 -17.55 -22.47 9.43
CA ILE A 357 -16.85 -23.36 8.50
C ILE A 357 -17.08 -24.80 8.97
N SER A 358 -17.63 -25.65 8.10
CA SER A 358 -17.95 -27.05 8.41
C SER A 358 -17.56 -28.00 7.28
N GLY A 359 -17.55 -29.30 7.56
CA GLY A 359 -17.26 -30.36 6.58
C GLY A 359 -15.79 -30.43 6.19
N ASP A 360 -15.51 -30.88 4.96
CA ASP A 360 -14.14 -31.10 4.44
C ASP A 360 -13.26 -29.85 4.52
N ARG A 361 -13.85 -28.66 4.59
CA ARG A 361 -13.14 -27.38 4.67
C ARG A 361 -12.39 -27.16 5.99
N VAL A 362 -12.79 -27.85 7.06
CA VAL A 362 -12.09 -27.81 8.35
C VAL A 362 -10.82 -28.66 8.33
N THR A 363 -10.62 -29.49 7.29
CA THR A 363 -9.49 -30.43 7.21
C THR A 363 -8.21 -29.83 6.61
N ASN A 364 -8.22 -28.55 6.22
CA ASN A 364 -7.04 -27.88 5.69
C ASN A 364 -5.93 -27.88 6.79
N PRO A 365 -4.75 -28.48 6.53
CA PRO A 365 -3.70 -28.63 7.54
C PRO A 365 -3.11 -27.29 8.03
N SER A 366 -3.23 -26.22 7.24
CA SER A 366 -2.81 -24.87 7.64
C SER A 366 -3.89 -24.10 8.39
N TRP A 367 -5.09 -24.67 8.57
CA TRP A 367 -6.21 -24.02 9.24
C TRP A 367 -6.41 -24.58 10.65
N LYS A 368 -6.68 -23.69 11.59
CA LYS A 368 -7.01 -24.06 12.97
C LYS A 368 -8.18 -23.25 13.49
N MET A 369 -9.25 -23.96 13.83
CA MET A 369 -10.41 -23.39 14.50
C MET A 369 -10.22 -23.42 16.02
N VAL A 370 -10.43 -22.28 16.69
CA VAL A 370 -10.48 -22.17 18.16
C VAL A 370 -11.94 -21.99 18.60
N PRO A 371 -12.53 -23.00 19.29
CA PRO A 371 -13.96 -23.00 19.51
C PRO A 371 -14.41 -22.08 20.64
N LEU A 372 -15.56 -21.45 20.47
CA LEU A 372 -16.28 -20.76 21.53
C LEU A 372 -17.09 -21.77 22.37
N THR A 373 -17.52 -21.33 23.56
CA THR A 373 -18.35 -22.17 24.44
C THR A 373 -19.78 -21.64 24.54
N LEU A 374 -20.70 -22.57 24.77
CA LEU A 374 -22.12 -22.33 25.03
C LEU A 374 -22.50 -22.85 26.40
N ARG A 375 -23.49 -22.20 27.04
CA ARG A 375 -24.05 -22.64 28.32
C ARG A 375 -25.56 -22.64 28.31
N PHE A 376 -26.14 -23.76 28.74
CA PHE A 376 -27.56 -23.93 29.07
C PHE A 376 -27.68 -24.14 30.58
N GLY A 377 -27.97 -23.07 31.32
CA GLY A 377 -27.91 -23.10 32.78
C GLY A 377 -26.50 -23.43 33.27
N ASP A 378 -26.36 -24.60 33.91
CA ASP A 378 -25.10 -25.11 34.45
C ASP A 378 -24.36 -26.05 33.48
N GLU A 379 -25.00 -26.49 32.39
CA GLU A 379 -24.35 -27.31 31.37
C GLU A 379 -23.54 -26.44 30.40
N GLU A 380 -22.29 -26.83 30.16
CA GLU A 380 -21.37 -26.16 29.24
C GLU A 380 -21.03 -27.05 28.04
N PHE A 381 -20.95 -26.45 26.86
CA PHE A 381 -20.66 -27.10 25.60
C PHE A 381 -19.59 -26.31 24.83
N VAL A 382 -18.86 -27.02 23.98
CA VAL A 382 -17.85 -26.46 23.07
C VAL A 382 -18.42 -26.54 21.65
N ASP A 383 -18.52 -25.40 20.98
CA ASP A 383 -19.18 -25.26 19.68
C ASP A 383 -18.50 -26.11 18.61
N GLY A 384 -19.29 -26.93 17.90
CA GLY A 384 -18.80 -27.85 16.89
C GLY A 384 -17.99 -29.05 17.43
N VAL A 385 -17.73 -29.12 18.74
CA VAL A 385 -16.96 -30.20 19.38
C VAL A 385 -17.87 -31.08 20.25
N THR A 386 -18.52 -30.51 21.27
CA THR A 386 -19.45 -31.26 22.13
C THR A 386 -20.91 -30.96 21.82
N LEU A 387 -21.20 -29.91 21.04
CA LEU A 387 -22.54 -29.59 20.55
C LEU A 387 -22.46 -29.05 19.12
N THR A 388 -23.04 -29.81 18.18
CA THR A 388 -23.19 -29.37 16.79
C THR A 388 -24.39 -28.42 16.64
N GLY A 389 -24.41 -27.62 15.57
CA GLY A 389 -25.57 -26.75 15.26
C GLY A 389 -26.89 -27.52 15.17
N ALA A 390 -26.89 -28.71 14.54
CA ALA A 390 -28.09 -29.55 14.45
C ALA A 390 -28.61 -29.99 15.82
N GLN A 391 -27.71 -30.46 16.70
CA GLN A 391 -28.06 -30.83 18.08
C GLN A 391 -28.53 -29.62 18.90
N PHE A 392 -27.93 -28.45 18.67
CA PHE A 392 -28.35 -27.20 19.32
C PHE A 392 -29.80 -26.84 18.96
N TYR A 393 -30.16 -26.82 17.67
CA TYR A 393 -31.53 -26.49 17.26
C TYR A 393 -32.55 -27.55 17.67
N ASP A 394 -32.16 -28.83 17.67
CA ASP A 394 -33.00 -29.90 18.21
C ASP A 394 -33.29 -29.68 19.71
N ARG A 395 -32.26 -29.33 20.48
CA ARG A 395 -32.40 -29.00 21.91
C ARG A 395 -33.34 -27.82 22.16
N LEU A 396 -33.29 -26.77 21.34
CA LEU A 396 -34.18 -25.61 21.46
C LEU A 396 -35.67 -25.95 21.29
N LYS A 397 -36.01 -27.09 20.68
CA LYS A 397 -37.41 -27.56 20.59
C LYS A 397 -37.96 -28.09 21.92
N HIS A 398 -37.07 -28.36 22.87
CA HIS A 398 -37.37 -29.04 24.13
C HIS A 398 -36.98 -28.21 25.37
N THR A 399 -36.57 -26.95 25.21
CA THR A 399 -36.21 -26.08 26.34
C THR A 399 -36.59 -24.62 26.08
N ASP A 400 -37.04 -23.94 27.13
CA ASP A 400 -37.23 -22.48 27.14
C ASP A 400 -35.97 -21.73 27.58
N GLN A 401 -34.89 -22.44 27.90
CA GLN A 401 -33.62 -21.83 28.29
C GLN A 401 -32.94 -21.20 27.08
N ILE A 402 -32.54 -19.93 27.22
CA ILE A 402 -31.70 -19.25 26.22
C ILE A 402 -30.24 -19.52 26.54
N ALA A 403 -29.52 -20.07 25.57
CA ALA A 403 -28.09 -20.31 25.69
C ALA A 403 -27.32 -18.98 25.81
N ARG A 404 -26.30 -18.99 26.67
CA ARG A 404 -25.27 -17.95 26.74
C ARG A 404 -24.00 -18.44 26.07
N THR A 405 -23.17 -17.53 25.60
CA THR A 405 -21.91 -17.86 24.92
C THR A 405 -20.73 -17.16 25.58
N ALA A 406 -19.55 -17.77 25.53
CA ALA A 406 -18.30 -17.15 25.97
C ALA A 406 -17.21 -17.24 24.88
N ALA A 407 -16.38 -16.20 24.82
CA ALA A 407 -15.19 -16.19 23.96
C ALA A 407 -14.17 -17.23 24.44
N PRO A 408 -13.28 -17.72 23.56
CA PRO A 408 -12.20 -18.59 23.99
C PRO A 408 -11.25 -17.84 24.92
N SER A 409 -10.54 -18.57 25.78
CA SER A 409 -9.53 -17.96 26.66
C SER A 409 -8.28 -17.58 25.87
N PRO A 410 -7.48 -16.60 26.35
CA PRO A 410 -6.17 -16.31 25.77
C PRO A 410 -5.25 -17.53 25.68
N GLY A 411 -5.27 -18.39 26.70
CA GLY A 411 -4.47 -19.62 26.72
C GLY A 411 -4.88 -20.63 25.65
N ALA A 412 -6.16 -20.70 25.26
CA ALA A 412 -6.60 -21.56 24.16
C ALA A 412 -6.01 -21.08 22.82
N PHE A 413 -5.95 -19.76 22.61
CA PHE A 413 -5.29 -19.17 21.44
C PHE A 413 -3.77 -19.40 21.47
N GLU A 414 -3.11 -19.16 22.59
CA GLU A 414 -1.67 -19.37 22.74
C GLU A 414 -1.27 -20.82 22.38
N VAL A 415 -2.00 -21.81 22.89
CA VAL A 415 -1.77 -23.23 22.56
C VAL A 415 -1.92 -23.48 21.06
N ALA A 416 -2.97 -22.94 20.44
CA ALA A 416 -3.20 -23.08 18.99
C ALA A 416 -2.07 -22.43 18.17
N TYR A 417 -1.60 -21.25 18.57
CA TYR A 417 -0.52 -20.56 17.90
C TYR A 417 0.80 -21.31 18.03
N ARG A 418 1.18 -21.77 19.23
CA ARG A 418 2.42 -22.51 19.46
C ARG A 418 2.47 -23.80 18.62
N ASP A 419 1.38 -24.57 18.59
CA ASP A 419 1.26 -25.80 17.79
C ASP A 419 1.46 -25.55 16.28
N LEU A 420 0.95 -24.43 15.76
CA LEU A 420 1.15 -24.06 14.35
C LEU A 420 2.56 -23.55 14.10
N LEU A 421 3.12 -22.75 15.00
CA LEU A 421 4.44 -22.15 14.87
C LEU A 421 5.61 -23.16 14.96
N GLU A 422 5.33 -24.43 15.30
CA GLU A 422 6.27 -25.55 15.13
C GLU A 422 6.47 -25.95 13.66
N ARG A 423 5.45 -25.71 12.80
CA ARG A 423 5.42 -26.13 11.39
C ARG A 423 5.42 -24.95 10.41
N TYR A 424 4.90 -23.82 10.86
CA TYR A 424 4.75 -22.60 10.06
C TYR A 424 5.60 -21.46 10.63
N ARG A 425 6.04 -20.57 9.74
CA ARG A 425 6.83 -19.39 10.13
C ARG A 425 5.96 -18.36 10.84
N THR A 426 4.76 -18.13 10.30
CA THR A 426 3.81 -17.13 10.81
C THR A 426 2.37 -17.66 10.90
N VAL A 427 1.53 -16.96 11.66
CA VAL A 427 0.09 -17.22 11.80
C VAL A 427 -0.69 -15.94 11.52
N VAL A 428 -1.76 -16.07 10.74
CA VAL A 428 -2.79 -15.05 10.51
C VAL A 428 -4.06 -15.46 11.26
N SER A 429 -4.50 -14.68 12.22
CA SER A 429 -5.61 -15.00 13.12
C SER A 429 -6.81 -14.08 12.85
N LEU A 430 -7.88 -14.61 12.25
CA LEU A 430 -9.05 -13.88 11.76
C LEU A 430 -10.27 -14.17 12.63
N HIS A 431 -10.87 -13.14 13.24
CA HIS A 431 -11.92 -13.36 14.23
C HIS A 431 -13.19 -12.56 14.00
N ILE A 432 -14.27 -13.06 14.61
CA ILE A 432 -15.55 -12.34 14.77
C ILE A 432 -15.33 -10.91 15.23
N SER A 433 -16.20 -10.00 14.80
CA SER A 433 -16.14 -8.59 15.20
C SER A 433 -15.95 -8.41 16.70
N GLY A 434 -14.99 -7.55 17.07
CA GLY A 434 -14.75 -7.13 18.46
C GLY A 434 -15.94 -6.41 19.10
N LYS A 435 -16.91 -5.95 18.30
CA LYS A 435 -18.17 -5.38 18.80
C LYS A 435 -19.19 -6.43 19.24
N LEU A 436 -19.03 -7.68 18.81
CA LEU A 436 -19.94 -8.79 19.13
C LEU A 436 -19.39 -9.72 20.22
N SER A 437 -18.06 -9.88 20.25
CA SER A 437 -17.36 -10.80 21.15
C SER A 437 -16.00 -10.25 21.59
N ALA A 438 -15.53 -10.69 22.76
CA ALA A 438 -14.17 -10.44 23.24
C ALA A 438 -13.11 -11.34 22.57
N THR A 439 -13.49 -12.17 21.60
CA THR A 439 -12.62 -13.16 20.95
C THR A 439 -11.32 -12.56 20.39
N VAL A 440 -11.41 -11.41 19.69
CA VAL A 440 -10.22 -10.72 19.14
C VAL A 440 -9.25 -10.32 20.26
N GLU A 441 -9.76 -9.81 21.38
CA GLU A 441 -8.92 -9.40 22.51
C GLU A 441 -8.28 -10.59 23.21
N SER A 442 -9.02 -11.70 23.35
CA SER A 442 -8.44 -12.97 23.82
C SER A 442 -7.32 -13.46 22.91
N ALA A 443 -7.53 -13.42 21.59
CA ALA A 443 -6.55 -13.80 20.58
C ALA A 443 -5.29 -12.92 20.64
N ARG A 444 -5.45 -11.60 20.71
CA ARG A 444 -4.33 -10.64 20.90
C ARG A 444 -3.55 -10.93 22.17
N THR A 445 -4.25 -11.16 23.27
CA THR A 445 -3.61 -11.51 24.55
C THR A 445 -2.79 -12.80 24.42
N GLY A 446 -3.35 -13.84 23.80
CA GLY A 446 -2.64 -15.11 23.55
C GLY A 446 -1.46 -15.00 22.57
N ALA A 447 -1.38 -13.94 21.77
CA ALA A 447 -0.30 -13.69 20.82
C ALA A 447 0.88 -12.88 21.41
N THR A 448 0.71 -12.25 22.58
CA THR A 448 1.68 -11.31 23.18
C THR A 448 3.12 -11.85 23.22
N GLU A 449 3.31 -13.08 23.74
CA GLU A 449 4.63 -13.70 23.89
C GLU A 449 5.20 -14.27 22.57
N LEU A 450 4.43 -14.21 21.48
CA LEU A 450 4.80 -14.74 20.16
C LEU A 450 5.25 -13.63 19.19
N GLY A 451 5.05 -12.37 19.57
CA GLY A 451 5.45 -11.18 18.81
C GLY A 451 4.91 -11.18 17.38
N ASP A 452 5.74 -10.69 16.45
CA ASP A 452 5.36 -10.49 15.04
C ASP A 452 5.08 -11.79 14.26
N ARG A 453 5.30 -12.97 14.88
CA ARG A 453 4.96 -14.26 14.26
C ARG A 453 3.45 -14.51 14.19
N VAL A 454 2.64 -13.80 14.98
CA VAL A 454 1.17 -13.94 14.99
C VAL A 454 0.52 -12.60 14.73
N ARG A 455 -0.26 -12.49 13.65
CA ARG A 455 -1.02 -11.29 13.28
C ARG A 455 -2.50 -11.51 13.55
N VAL A 456 -3.08 -10.74 14.47
CA VAL A 456 -4.48 -10.90 14.90
C VAL A 456 -5.36 -9.78 14.35
N TYR A 457 -6.42 -10.16 13.62
CA TYR A 457 -7.32 -9.26 12.92
C TYR A 457 -8.74 -9.30 13.48
N ASP A 458 -9.27 -8.11 13.78
CA ASP A 458 -10.72 -7.89 13.87
C ASP A 458 -11.27 -7.77 12.45
N THR A 459 -12.10 -8.72 12.03
CA THR A 459 -12.66 -8.74 10.68
C THR A 459 -13.92 -7.89 10.52
N TYR A 460 -14.49 -7.37 11.62
CA TYR A 460 -15.78 -6.66 11.65
C TYR A 460 -16.98 -7.48 11.14
N VAL A 461 -16.82 -8.79 10.93
CA VAL A 461 -17.87 -9.67 10.40
C VAL A 461 -18.06 -10.89 11.31
N THR A 462 -18.97 -11.79 10.93
CA THR A 462 -19.29 -13.01 11.68
C THR A 462 -19.87 -14.06 10.73
N SER A 463 -20.04 -15.30 11.21
CA SER A 463 -20.75 -16.36 10.50
C SER A 463 -20.12 -16.65 9.14
N ALA A 464 -20.90 -17.10 8.16
CA ALA A 464 -20.37 -17.48 6.85
C ALA A 464 -19.63 -16.34 6.12
N LEU A 465 -19.83 -15.06 6.49
CA LEU A 465 -19.02 -13.97 5.96
C LEU A 465 -17.58 -13.99 6.49
N LEU A 466 -17.39 -14.33 7.77
CA LEU A 466 -16.05 -14.61 8.30
C LEU A 466 -15.43 -15.82 7.60
N GLY A 467 -16.23 -16.84 7.28
CA GLY A 467 -15.79 -17.97 6.44
C GLY A 467 -15.29 -17.56 5.06
N LEU A 468 -15.99 -16.65 4.37
CA LEU A 468 -15.56 -16.09 3.09
C LEU A 468 -14.25 -15.29 3.21
N VAL A 469 -14.07 -14.55 4.32
CA VAL A 469 -12.82 -13.81 4.60
C VAL A 469 -11.65 -14.78 4.79
N VAL A 470 -11.84 -15.87 5.54
CA VAL A 470 -10.81 -16.92 5.71
C VAL A 470 -10.40 -17.51 4.35
N GLU A 471 -11.36 -17.79 3.47
CA GLU A 471 -11.08 -18.30 2.12
C GLU A 471 -10.36 -17.27 1.22
N ALA A 472 -10.72 -15.99 1.34
CA ALA A 472 -10.05 -14.93 0.59
C ALA A 472 -8.59 -14.77 1.03
N VAL A 473 -8.33 -14.80 2.33
CA VAL A 473 -6.97 -14.75 2.88
C VAL A 473 -6.17 -15.97 2.45
N GLN A 474 -6.77 -17.17 2.45
CA GLN A 474 -6.09 -18.36 1.92
C GLN A 474 -5.66 -18.18 0.46
N ARG A 475 -6.53 -17.62 -0.40
CA ARG A 475 -6.16 -17.34 -1.80
C ARG A 475 -5.00 -16.34 -1.91
N MET A 476 -5.01 -15.29 -1.08
CA MET A 476 -3.89 -14.34 -1.03
C MET A 476 -2.58 -15.02 -0.61
N LEU A 477 -2.64 -15.99 0.31
CA LEU A 477 -1.48 -16.79 0.71
C LEU A 477 -1.05 -17.77 -0.39
N ASP A 478 -1.98 -18.35 -1.14
CA ASP A 478 -1.68 -19.25 -2.26
C ASP A 478 -0.96 -18.51 -3.40
N GLU A 479 -1.34 -17.25 -3.66
CA GLU A 479 -0.71 -16.36 -4.65
C GLU A 479 0.59 -15.71 -4.13
N GLY A 480 0.78 -15.72 -2.81
CA GLY A 480 1.82 -15.02 -2.08
C GLY A 480 1.53 -13.53 -1.97
N THR A 481 1.37 -13.06 -0.73
CA THR A 481 0.99 -11.67 -0.40
C THR A 481 2.00 -11.04 0.54
N SER A 482 1.97 -9.72 0.70
CA SER A 482 2.67 -9.04 1.80
C SER A 482 1.76 -8.86 3.01
N ALA A 483 2.36 -8.60 4.18
CA ALA A 483 1.62 -8.22 5.37
C ALA A 483 0.80 -6.93 5.14
N ALA A 484 1.37 -5.93 4.46
CA ALA A 484 0.68 -4.67 4.17
C ALA A 484 -0.56 -4.88 3.27
N ALA A 485 -0.47 -5.76 2.26
CA ALA A 485 -1.63 -6.09 1.42
C ALA A 485 -2.72 -6.82 2.21
N LEU A 486 -2.34 -7.66 3.18
CA LEU A 486 -3.29 -8.34 4.08
C LEU A 486 -3.96 -7.34 5.05
N ASP A 487 -3.20 -6.43 5.64
CA ASP A 487 -3.71 -5.33 6.48
C ASP A 487 -4.74 -4.50 5.69
N GLU A 488 -4.40 -4.16 4.45
CA GLU A 488 -5.28 -3.42 3.56
C GLU A 488 -6.57 -4.16 3.27
N PHE A 489 -6.47 -5.45 2.93
CA PHE A 489 -7.62 -6.29 2.67
C PHE A 489 -8.57 -6.32 3.87
N VAL A 490 -8.05 -6.56 5.08
CA VAL A 490 -8.84 -6.59 6.31
C VAL A 490 -9.52 -5.25 6.56
N ARG A 491 -8.81 -4.13 6.38
CA ARG A 491 -9.35 -2.77 6.51
C ARG A 491 -10.50 -2.50 5.54
N GLN A 492 -10.43 -3.07 4.34
CA GLN A 492 -11.45 -2.89 3.31
C GLN A 492 -12.69 -3.78 3.49
N ILE A 493 -12.65 -4.82 4.34
CA ILE A 493 -13.77 -5.76 4.55
C ILE A 493 -15.12 -5.04 4.72
N PRO A 494 -15.27 -4.01 5.60
CA PRO A 494 -16.57 -3.35 5.80
C PRO A 494 -17.15 -2.69 4.53
N SER A 495 -16.28 -2.24 3.62
CA SER A 495 -16.66 -1.57 2.38
C SER A 495 -16.84 -2.53 1.19
N ARG A 496 -16.22 -3.71 1.26
CA ARG A 496 -16.20 -4.72 0.19
C ARG A 496 -17.08 -5.93 0.47
N SER A 497 -17.82 -5.91 1.57
CA SER A 497 -18.65 -7.03 1.98
C SER A 497 -19.97 -6.60 2.58
N GLY A 498 -20.85 -7.56 2.77
CA GLY A 498 -22.05 -7.36 3.54
C GLY A 498 -22.71 -8.64 3.97
N ILE A 499 -23.35 -8.60 5.13
CA ILE A 499 -24.23 -9.65 5.64
C ILE A 499 -25.56 -9.03 6.03
N SER A 500 -26.64 -9.63 5.57
CA SER A 500 -28.00 -9.22 5.89
C SER A 500 -28.82 -10.44 6.24
N PHE A 501 -29.68 -10.31 7.25
CA PHE A 501 -30.39 -11.45 7.80
C PHE A 501 -31.76 -11.07 8.36
N SER A 502 -32.66 -12.04 8.34
CA SER A 502 -34.01 -11.94 8.85
C SER A 502 -34.19 -12.90 10.01
N LEU A 503 -34.92 -12.45 11.04
CA LEU A 503 -35.20 -13.23 12.24
C LEU A 503 -36.70 -13.42 12.43
N ASP A 504 -37.09 -14.49 13.13
CA ASP A 504 -38.47 -14.65 13.60
C ASP A 504 -38.78 -13.78 14.82
N THR A 505 -37.78 -13.55 15.67
CA THR A 505 -37.87 -12.73 16.87
C THR A 505 -36.55 -12.02 17.14
N LEU A 506 -36.62 -10.84 17.76
CA LEU A 506 -35.44 -10.09 18.25
C LEU A 506 -35.02 -10.54 19.66
N GLU A 507 -35.77 -11.45 20.28
CA GLU A 507 -35.60 -11.85 21.68
C GLU A 507 -34.19 -12.41 21.96
N TYR A 508 -33.66 -13.29 21.12
CA TYR A 508 -32.33 -13.86 21.30
C TYR A 508 -31.24 -12.78 21.30
N LEU A 509 -31.25 -11.88 20.31
CA LEU A 509 -30.31 -10.76 20.23
C LEU A 509 -30.44 -9.81 21.42
N GLN A 510 -31.67 -9.56 21.87
CA GLN A 510 -31.94 -8.66 22.98
C GLN A 510 -31.47 -9.25 24.31
N ARG A 511 -31.86 -10.50 24.62
CA ARG A 511 -31.52 -11.17 25.87
C ARG A 511 -30.02 -11.42 26.00
N ASN A 512 -29.35 -11.71 24.90
CA ASN A 512 -27.91 -11.86 24.87
C ASN A 512 -27.16 -10.53 24.64
N GLY A 513 -27.83 -9.39 24.50
CA GLY A 513 -27.18 -8.07 24.48
C GLY A 513 -26.42 -7.72 23.19
N ARG A 514 -26.59 -8.48 22.11
CA ARG A 514 -25.90 -8.29 20.80
C ARG A 514 -26.78 -7.60 19.75
N ILE A 515 -27.95 -7.09 20.16
CA ILE A 515 -28.90 -6.41 19.28
C ILE A 515 -28.40 -5.06 18.71
N GLY A 516 -27.40 -4.45 19.35
CA GLY A 516 -26.79 -3.19 18.88
C GLY A 516 -27.80 -2.08 18.58
N ARG A 517 -27.64 -1.44 17.42
CA ARG A 517 -28.57 -0.43 16.87
C ARG A 517 -29.85 -1.02 16.31
N GLY A 518 -29.89 -2.34 16.11
CA GLY A 518 -31.11 -3.10 15.78
C GLY A 518 -32.26 -2.93 16.77
N LYS A 519 -32.02 -2.37 17.97
CA LYS A 519 -33.06 -1.98 18.95
C LYS A 519 -34.14 -1.08 18.36
N ALA A 520 -33.85 -0.31 17.31
CA ALA A 520 -34.84 0.51 16.59
C ALA A 520 -36.00 -0.31 16.00
N LEU A 521 -35.82 -1.62 15.81
CA LEU A 521 -36.86 -2.54 15.34
C LEU A 521 -37.68 -3.17 16.47
N ILE A 522 -37.37 -2.90 17.74
CA ILE A 522 -38.18 -3.34 18.88
C ILE A 522 -39.53 -2.62 18.86
N GLY A 523 -40.63 -3.37 18.94
CA GLY A 523 -41.98 -2.84 19.13
C GLY A 523 -42.98 -3.18 18.02
N GLY A 524 -44.10 -3.80 18.44
CA GLY A 524 -45.47 -3.64 17.95
C GLY A 524 -45.77 -3.67 16.45
N LEU A 525 -45.78 -4.86 15.84
CA LEU A 525 -46.73 -5.25 14.77
C LEU A 525 -46.69 -6.79 14.60
N LEU A 526 -47.85 -7.45 14.70
CA LEU A 526 -47.99 -8.89 14.48
C LEU A 526 -47.53 -9.28 13.07
N ARG A 527 -46.75 -10.38 12.97
CA ARG A 527 -46.25 -10.97 11.70
C ARG A 527 -45.30 -10.07 10.90
N VAL A 528 -44.61 -9.14 11.56
CA VAL A 528 -43.52 -8.37 10.96
C VAL A 528 -42.19 -9.03 11.29
N ARG A 529 -41.38 -9.28 10.27
CA ARG A 529 -40.00 -9.78 10.40
C ARG A 529 -39.00 -8.64 10.21
N PRO A 530 -38.02 -8.48 11.11
CA PRO A 530 -36.93 -7.54 10.92
C PRO A 530 -35.96 -8.04 9.85
N ILE A 531 -35.41 -7.10 9.07
CA ILE A 531 -34.21 -7.29 8.25
C ILE A 531 -33.11 -6.47 8.91
N LEU A 532 -32.02 -7.14 9.24
CA LEU A 532 -30.87 -6.61 9.96
C LEU A 532 -29.62 -6.77 9.12
N SER A 533 -28.57 -6.03 9.48
CA SER A 533 -27.24 -6.16 8.88
C SER A 533 -26.14 -5.94 9.93
N LEU A 534 -24.88 -6.12 9.54
CA LEU A 534 -23.73 -5.61 10.29
C LEU A 534 -23.20 -4.33 9.63
N VAL A 535 -23.09 -3.27 10.43
CA VAL A 535 -22.49 -1.99 10.04
C VAL A 535 -21.38 -1.67 11.04
N ASN A 536 -20.13 -1.57 10.55
CA ASN A 536 -18.94 -1.37 11.39
C ASN A 536 -18.83 -2.39 12.54
N GLY A 537 -19.15 -3.65 12.25
CA GLY A 537 -19.09 -4.75 13.23
C GLY A 537 -20.28 -4.89 14.18
N GLU A 538 -21.24 -3.95 14.15
CA GLU A 538 -22.40 -3.96 15.06
C GLU A 538 -23.70 -4.28 14.32
N VAL A 539 -24.64 -4.95 14.99
CA VAL A 539 -25.98 -5.22 14.44
C VAL A 539 -26.77 -3.92 14.25
N ASP A 540 -27.26 -3.71 13.03
CA ASP A 540 -28.02 -2.53 12.63
C ASP A 540 -29.35 -2.91 11.94
N ALA A 541 -30.31 -1.98 12.03
CA ALA A 541 -31.63 -2.10 11.44
C ALA A 541 -31.61 -1.68 9.97
N VAL A 542 -31.99 -2.60 9.07
CA VAL A 542 -32.20 -2.25 7.66
C VAL A 542 -33.65 -1.80 7.46
N ARG A 543 -34.62 -2.69 7.76
CA ARG A 543 -36.05 -2.43 7.60
C ARG A 543 -36.94 -3.50 8.22
N ARG A 544 -38.25 -3.32 8.11
CA ARG A 544 -39.29 -4.29 8.48
C ARG A 544 -39.99 -4.82 7.24
N VAL A 545 -40.29 -6.12 7.22
CA VAL A 545 -41.10 -6.75 6.16
C VAL A 545 -42.26 -7.54 6.76
N ARG A 546 -43.37 -7.61 6.03
CA ARG A 546 -44.58 -8.30 6.51
C ARG A 546 -44.64 -9.74 5.98
N GLY A 547 -44.58 -10.70 6.90
CA GLY A 547 -44.65 -12.13 6.61
C GLY A 547 -43.35 -12.74 6.08
N LYS A 548 -43.22 -14.06 6.26
CA LYS A 548 -42.01 -14.84 5.92
C LYS A 548 -41.61 -14.77 4.45
N ARG A 549 -42.59 -14.75 3.53
CA ARG A 549 -42.34 -14.68 2.08
C ARG A 549 -41.67 -13.38 1.63
N ALA A 550 -41.88 -12.28 2.35
CA ALA A 550 -41.31 -10.98 2.00
C ALA A 550 -39.83 -10.83 2.42
N ALA A 551 -39.30 -11.76 3.23
CA ALA A 551 -37.91 -11.70 3.69
C ALA A 551 -36.90 -12.02 2.58
N ILE A 552 -37.18 -13.00 1.71
CA ILE A 552 -36.24 -13.37 0.63
C ILE A 552 -36.01 -12.21 -0.36
N PRO A 553 -37.04 -11.59 -0.96
CA PRO A 553 -36.83 -10.44 -1.84
C PRO A 553 -36.12 -9.29 -1.13
N ALA A 554 -36.34 -9.15 0.18
CA ALA A 554 -35.68 -8.13 0.96
C ALA A 554 -34.17 -8.35 1.11
N LEU A 555 -33.76 -9.58 1.46
CA LEU A 555 -32.36 -9.94 1.58
C LEU A 555 -31.63 -9.79 0.24
N VAL A 556 -32.28 -10.21 -0.86
CA VAL A 556 -31.71 -10.08 -2.21
C VAL A 556 -31.56 -8.61 -2.62
N ASP A 557 -32.58 -7.78 -2.41
CA ASP A 557 -32.53 -6.34 -2.71
C ASP A 557 -31.40 -5.63 -1.94
N ASP A 558 -31.20 -5.96 -0.67
CA ASP A 558 -30.12 -5.39 0.13
C ASP A 558 -28.74 -5.83 -0.39
N MET A 559 -28.56 -7.12 -0.67
CA MET A 559 -27.31 -7.64 -1.25
C MET A 559 -27.01 -6.97 -2.60
N LEU A 560 -27.99 -6.84 -3.49
CA LEU A 560 -27.82 -6.20 -4.80
C LEU A 560 -27.37 -4.75 -4.67
N LYS A 561 -28.01 -3.97 -3.80
CA LYS A 561 -27.65 -2.56 -3.57
C LYS A 561 -26.22 -2.40 -3.07
N ARG A 562 -25.81 -3.25 -2.12
CA ARG A 562 -24.49 -3.16 -1.49
C ARG A 562 -23.37 -3.77 -2.35
N SER A 563 -23.72 -4.66 -3.27
CA SER A 563 -22.76 -5.29 -4.19
C SER A 563 -22.71 -4.61 -5.57
N ALA A 564 -23.50 -3.56 -5.80
CA ALA A 564 -23.67 -2.94 -7.12
C ALA A 564 -22.36 -2.41 -7.76
N GLY A 565 -21.40 -2.00 -6.94
CA GLY A 565 -20.10 -1.49 -7.40
C GLY A 565 -19.04 -2.55 -7.68
N PHE A 566 -19.36 -3.84 -7.55
CA PHE A 566 -18.38 -4.93 -7.70
C PHE A 566 -18.80 -5.88 -8.81
N ASP A 567 -17.91 -6.14 -9.76
CA ASP A 567 -18.19 -7.04 -10.89
C ASP A 567 -18.34 -8.49 -10.44
N ARG A 568 -17.49 -8.92 -9.51
CA ARG A 568 -17.41 -10.29 -9.00
C ARG A 568 -17.54 -10.35 -7.48
N ILE A 569 -18.38 -11.28 -7.02
CA ILE A 569 -18.60 -11.53 -5.60
C ILE A 569 -18.61 -13.04 -5.30
N ASP A 570 -18.16 -13.41 -4.11
CA ASP A 570 -18.45 -14.70 -3.48
C ASP A 570 -19.66 -14.52 -2.55
N VAL A 571 -20.56 -15.51 -2.49
CA VAL A 571 -21.83 -15.42 -1.76
C VAL A 571 -22.00 -16.59 -0.78
N ALA A 572 -22.54 -16.32 0.40
CA ALA A 572 -22.98 -17.35 1.34
C ALA A 572 -24.43 -17.13 1.75
N ILE A 573 -25.22 -18.20 1.72
CA ILE A 573 -26.59 -18.24 2.24
C ILE A 573 -26.57 -18.87 3.61
N LEU A 574 -27.19 -18.24 4.60
CA LEU A 574 -27.13 -18.65 6.00
C LEU A 574 -28.51 -19.09 6.49
N HIS A 575 -28.60 -20.17 7.28
CA HIS A 575 -29.86 -20.55 7.93
C HIS A 575 -29.71 -21.20 9.31
N ALA A 576 -30.67 -20.92 10.19
CA ALA A 576 -30.84 -21.59 11.48
C ALA A 576 -32.04 -22.56 11.38
N ASP A 577 -31.77 -23.87 11.19
CA ASP A 577 -32.80 -24.91 11.02
C ASP A 577 -33.87 -24.55 9.96
N SER A 578 -33.43 -24.02 8.79
CA SER A 578 -34.32 -23.50 7.74
C SER A 578 -33.83 -23.79 6.31
N GLU A 579 -33.33 -25.00 6.08
CA GLU A 579 -32.70 -25.42 4.81
C GLU A 579 -33.58 -25.15 3.57
N ARG A 580 -34.87 -25.48 3.64
CA ARG A 580 -35.82 -25.21 2.53
C ARG A 580 -35.97 -23.72 2.19
N ASP A 581 -35.85 -22.83 3.18
CA ASP A 581 -35.87 -21.38 2.95
C ASP A 581 -34.54 -20.90 2.36
N ALA A 582 -33.42 -21.49 2.79
CA ALA A 582 -32.10 -21.24 2.22
C ALA A 582 -32.01 -21.65 0.75
N GLU A 583 -32.54 -22.82 0.38
CA GLU A 583 -32.60 -23.26 -1.01
C GLU A 583 -33.39 -22.29 -1.91
N ARG A 584 -34.51 -21.76 -1.40
CA ARG A 584 -35.31 -20.75 -2.10
C ARG A 584 -34.54 -19.43 -2.25
N LEU A 585 -33.87 -18.98 -1.20
CA LEU A 585 -33.05 -17.78 -1.24
C LEU A 585 -31.89 -17.95 -2.25
N ALA A 586 -31.16 -19.05 -2.19
CA ALA A 586 -30.07 -19.38 -3.11
C ALA A 586 -30.53 -19.36 -4.57
N ARG A 587 -31.71 -19.92 -4.88
CA ARG A 587 -32.28 -19.88 -6.23
C ARG A 587 -32.56 -18.44 -6.69
N THR A 588 -33.23 -17.66 -5.83
CA THR A 588 -33.55 -16.25 -6.11
C THR A 588 -32.30 -15.42 -6.36
N VAL A 589 -31.23 -15.65 -5.60
CA VAL A 589 -29.94 -14.97 -5.76
C VAL A 589 -29.29 -15.29 -7.11
N ARG A 590 -29.23 -16.57 -7.50
CA ARG A 590 -28.69 -16.99 -8.81
C ARG A 590 -29.44 -16.33 -9.97
N GLU A 591 -30.75 -16.19 -9.85
CA GLU A 591 -31.59 -15.54 -10.86
C GLU A 591 -31.42 -14.02 -10.90
N SER A 592 -31.07 -13.39 -9.77
CA SER A 592 -31.05 -11.93 -9.63
C SER A 592 -29.68 -11.28 -9.85
N ARG A 593 -28.58 -12.02 -9.76
CA ARG A 593 -27.22 -11.47 -9.83
C ARG A 593 -26.29 -12.37 -10.66
N SER A 594 -25.79 -11.83 -11.77
CA SER A 594 -24.63 -12.38 -12.50
C SER A 594 -23.32 -12.18 -11.69
N GLY A 595 -22.17 -12.64 -12.17
CA GLY A 595 -20.88 -12.31 -11.52
C GLY A 595 -20.64 -12.97 -10.15
N ILE A 596 -21.52 -13.87 -9.71
CA ILE A 596 -21.29 -14.71 -8.54
C ILE A 596 -20.23 -15.75 -8.91
N THR A 597 -19.06 -15.66 -8.26
CA THR A 597 -17.92 -16.55 -8.55
C THR A 597 -18.02 -17.86 -7.78
N SER A 598 -18.53 -17.81 -6.55
CA SER A 598 -18.88 -18.97 -5.75
C SER A 598 -20.13 -18.69 -4.93
N MET A 599 -20.93 -19.73 -4.66
CA MET A 599 -22.06 -19.62 -3.74
C MET A 599 -22.21 -20.88 -2.92
N GLN A 600 -22.33 -20.71 -1.60
CA GLN A 600 -22.49 -21.77 -0.63
C GLN A 600 -23.74 -21.58 0.23
N THR A 601 -24.29 -22.67 0.75
CA THR A 601 -25.33 -22.66 1.78
C THR A 601 -24.73 -23.19 3.08
N VAL A 602 -24.88 -22.44 4.16
CA VAL A 602 -24.23 -22.68 5.45
C VAL A 602 -25.29 -22.71 6.55
N GLY A 603 -25.26 -23.80 7.34
CA GLY A 603 -26.03 -23.88 8.57
C GLY A 603 -25.35 -23.06 9.66
N ILE A 604 -26.09 -22.16 10.31
CA ILE A 604 -25.59 -21.32 11.39
C ILE A 604 -25.26 -22.20 12.60
N GLY A 605 -24.03 -22.12 13.09
CA GLY A 605 -23.52 -22.87 14.24
C GLY A 605 -24.21 -22.51 15.55
N ALA A 606 -23.93 -23.27 16.61
CA ALA A 606 -24.66 -23.14 17.86
C ALA A 606 -24.43 -21.76 18.51
N VAL A 607 -23.20 -21.25 18.47
CA VAL A 607 -22.85 -19.95 19.09
C VAL A 607 -23.62 -18.81 18.45
N ILE A 608 -23.59 -18.69 17.12
CA ILE A 608 -24.37 -17.66 16.42
C ILE A 608 -25.87 -17.92 16.59
N GLY A 609 -26.29 -19.18 16.52
CA GLY A 609 -27.66 -19.64 16.77
C GLY A 609 -28.23 -19.18 18.13
N ALA A 610 -27.41 -19.12 19.18
CA ALA A 610 -27.81 -18.61 20.50
C ALA A 610 -28.19 -17.12 20.49
N HIS A 611 -27.67 -16.35 19.53
CA HIS A 611 -27.96 -14.91 19.39
C HIS A 611 -29.05 -14.62 18.36
N VAL A 612 -29.14 -15.40 17.28
CA VAL A 612 -30.12 -15.16 16.20
C VAL A 612 -31.41 -15.97 16.35
N GLY A 613 -31.35 -17.10 17.05
CA GLY A 613 -32.48 -18.01 17.23
C GLY A 613 -32.80 -18.88 16.00
N PRO A 614 -33.70 -19.87 16.16
CA PRO A 614 -34.15 -20.71 15.06
C PRO A 614 -34.97 -19.90 14.03
N GLY A 615 -34.97 -20.35 12.78
CA GLY A 615 -35.71 -19.70 11.69
C GLY A 615 -35.05 -18.45 11.12
N ALA A 616 -33.85 -18.10 11.61
CA ALA A 616 -32.99 -17.10 11.01
C ALA A 616 -32.61 -17.51 9.59
N LEU A 617 -32.62 -16.53 8.68
CA LEU A 617 -32.25 -16.70 7.27
C LEU A 617 -31.46 -15.46 6.83
N GLY A 618 -30.29 -15.66 6.22
CA GLY A 618 -29.43 -14.57 5.81
C GLY A 618 -28.72 -14.80 4.49
N ILE A 619 -28.09 -13.73 4.02
CA ILE A 619 -27.22 -13.70 2.85
C ILE A 619 -25.99 -12.86 3.21
N ALA A 620 -24.83 -13.35 2.81
CA ALA A 620 -23.57 -12.63 2.88
C ALA A 620 -22.91 -12.59 1.50
N PHE A 621 -22.14 -11.55 1.23
CA PHE A 621 -21.27 -11.47 0.09
C PHE A 621 -19.92 -10.86 0.46
N LEU A 622 -18.88 -11.23 -0.29
CA LEU A 622 -17.56 -10.62 -0.28
C LEU A 622 -17.15 -10.34 -1.72
N ALA A 623 -16.78 -9.10 -2.01
CA ALA A 623 -16.26 -8.72 -3.32
C ALA A 623 -14.87 -9.30 -3.55
N ARG A 624 -14.61 -9.76 -4.78
CA ARG A 624 -13.28 -10.20 -5.20
C ARG A 624 -12.38 -9.04 -5.55
#